data_AF-A0A534WVC5-F1
#
_entry.id   AF-A0A534WVC5-F1
#
_cell.length_a   1.000
_cell.length_b   1.000
_cell.length_c   1.000
_cell.angle_alpha   90.00
_cell.angle_beta   90.00
_cell.angle_gamma   90.00
#
_symmetry.space_group_name_H-M   'P 1'
#
loop_
_entity.id
_entity.type
_entity.pdbx_description
1 polymer ?
#
loop_
_entity_poly.entity_id
_entity_poly.type
_entity_poly.pdbx_seq_one_letter_code
_entity_poly.pdbx_strand_id
1 'polypeptide(L)' 'RWWGFGPYEQPTVTEYTQGTVIVDVIDPNTKELLWRGQGVAKVSDNEAQYEQDLWKTVTAILDKFPRSPQAS' A
#
# COMPACT_ATOMS: atom_id res chain seq x y z
N ARG A 1 21.90 25.10 -34.86
CA ARG A 1 22.14 24.52 -33.51
C ARG A 1 20.79 24.49 -32.82
N TRP A 2 20.17 23.33 -32.70
CA TRP A 2 18.88 23.17 -32.02
C TRP A 2 19.15 22.68 -30.61
N TRP A 3 18.71 23.46 -29.63
CA TRP A 3 18.65 23.08 -28.23
C TRP A 3 17.20 23.17 -27.80
N GLY A 4 16.69 22.13 -27.13
CA GLY A 4 15.61 22.32 -26.17
C GLY A 4 14.49 21.30 -26.20
N PHE A 5 14.49 20.47 -25.15
CA PHE A 5 13.31 19.98 -24.44
C PHE A 5 12.42 18.95 -25.15
N GLY A 6 12.83 17.68 -25.01
CA GLY A 6 11.85 16.60 -24.89
C GLY A 6 11.11 16.70 -23.55
N PRO A 7 9.84 16.27 -23.48
CA PRO A 7 9.04 16.38 -22.26
C PRO A 7 9.73 15.65 -21.11
N TYR A 8 10.00 16.40 -20.05
CA TYR A 8 10.49 15.87 -18.78
C TYR A 8 9.33 15.07 -18.17
N GLU A 9 9.36 13.74 -18.28
CA GLU A 9 8.47 12.88 -17.51
C GLU A 9 8.74 13.16 -16.03
N GLN A 10 7.79 13.82 -15.37
CA GLN A 10 7.89 14.10 -13.96
C GLN A 10 7.80 12.76 -13.21
N PRO A 11 8.72 12.46 -12.29
CA PRO A 11 8.62 11.26 -11.48
C PRO A 11 7.31 11.29 -10.68
N THR A 12 6.53 10.22 -10.77
CA THR A 12 5.32 10.07 -9.95
C THR A 12 5.75 9.73 -8.53
N VAL A 13 5.65 10.69 -7.61
CA VAL A 13 5.94 10.50 -6.19
C VAL A 13 4.65 10.08 -5.49
N THR A 14 4.69 8.97 -4.77
CA THR A 14 3.60 8.56 -3.87
C THR A 14 4.03 8.85 -2.44
N GLU A 15 3.26 9.67 -1.74
CA GLU A 15 3.49 9.99 -0.32
C GLU A 15 2.69 9.04 0.57
N TYR A 16 3.29 8.60 1.67
CA TYR A 16 2.64 7.75 2.67
C TYR A 16 2.73 8.39 4.04
N THR A 17 1.64 8.32 4.81
CA THR A 17 1.65 8.69 6.23
C THR A 17 2.50 7.69 7.02
N GLN A 18 3.21 8.16 8.04
CA GLN A 18 3.92 7.27 8.97
C GLN A 18 2.95 6.23 9.56
N GLY A 19 3.39 4.97 9.64
CA GLY A 19 2.54 3.85 10.10
C GLY A 19 1.62 3.27 9.02
N THR A 20 1.78 3.66 7.75
CA THR A 20 1.03 3.02 6.65
C THR A 20 1.42 1.55 6.51
N VAL A 21 0.41 0.68 6.44
CA VAL A 21 0.52 -0.76 6.20
C VAL A 21 -0.16 -1.07 4.87
N ILE A 22 0.57 -1.72 3.97
CA ILE A 22 0.06 -2.20 2.68
C ILE A 22 0.13 -3.71 2.68
N VAL A 23 -0.94 -4.37 2.24
CA VAL A 23 -1.01 -5.81 2.05
C VAL A 23 -1.33 -6.10 0.59
N ASP A 24 -0.41 -6.78 -0.09
CA ASP A 24 -0.54 -7.19 -1.48
C ASP A 24 -0.79 -8.69 -1.58
N VAL A 25 -1.83 -9.06 -2.33
CA VAL A 25 -2.10 -10.44 -2.73
C VAL A 25 -1.68 -10.58 -4.18
N ILE A 26 -0.71 -11.45 -4.44
CA ILE A 26 -0.12 -11.67 -5.76
C ILE A 26 -0.34 -13.10 -6.25
N ASP A 27 -0.44 -13.28 -7.57
CA ASP A 27 -0.36 -14.61 -8.17
C ASP A 27 1.11 -15.09 -8.11
N PRO A 28 1.40 -16.26 -7.51
CA PRO A 28 2.77 -16.72 -7.33
C PRO A 28 3.46 -17.13 -8.65
N ASN A 29 2.71 -17.46 -9.71
CA ASN A 29 3.23 -17.88 -11.00
C ASN A 29 3.45 -16.68 -11.94
N THR A 30 2.45 -15.82 -12.10
CA THR A 30 2.51 -14.66 -13.01
C THR A 30 3.14 -13.43 -12.38
N LYS A 31 3.22 -13.38 -11.05
CA LYS A 31 3.64 -12.21 -10.25
C LYS A 31 2.70 -11.00 -10.40
N GLU A 32 1.49 -11.22 -10.89
CA GLU A 32 0.47 -10.17 -11.01
C GLU A 32 -0.13 -9.80 -9.66
N LEU A 33 -0.41 -8.51 -9.47
CA LEU A 33 -1.13 -8.00 -8.31
C LEU A 33 -2.63 -8.29 -8.47
N LEU A 34 -3.17 -9.16 -7.61
CA LEU A 34 -4.58 -9.54 -7.63
C LEU A 34 -5.43 -8.61 -6.77
N TRP A 35 -4.87 -8.12 -5.67
CA TRP A 35 -5.55 -7.21 -4.76
C TRP A 35 -4.54 -6.46 -3.89
N ARG A 36 -4.86 -5.20 -3.55
CA ARG A 36 -4.11 -4.38 -2.60
C ARG A 36 -5.07 -3.75 -1.60
N GLY A 37 -4.75 -3.91 -0.32
CA GLY A 37 -5.38 -3.18 0.78
C GLY A 37 -4.38 -2.29 1.51
N GLN A 38 -4.86 -1.20 2.09
CA GLN A 38 -4.04 -0.32 2.91
C GLN A 38 -4.78 0.13 4.19
N GLY A 39 -4.00 0.42 5.22
CA GLY A 39 -4.45 0.99 6.49
C GLY A 39 -3.31 1.75 7.17
N VAL A 40 -3.60 2.41 8.29
CA VAL A 40 -2.60 3.11 9.09
C VAL A 40 -2.62 2.55 10.50
N ALA A 41 -1.49 2.01 10.94
CA ALA A 41 -1.27 1.58 12.31
C ALA A 41 -0.74 2.74 13.15
N LYS A 42 -1.17 2.83 14.41
CA LYS A 42 -0.60 3.78 15.36
C LYS A 42 0.84 3.38 15.68
N VAL A 43 1.78 4.31 15.52
CA VAL A 43 3.19 4.09 15.87
C VAL A 43 3.40 4.32 17.37
N SER A 44 4.21 3.48 17.99
CA SER A 44 4.50 3.49 19.42
C SER A 44 5.93 3.02 19.67
N ASP A 45 6.64 3.66 20.60
CA ASP A 45 7.97 3.22 21.07
C ASP A 45 7.90 1.97 21.98
N ASN A 46 6.70 1.65 22.49
CA ASN A 46 6.45 0.38 23.15
C ASN A 46 6.15 -0.70 22.10
N GLU A 47 7.05 -1.67 21.98
CA GLU A 47 7.00 -2.77 21.01
C GLU A 47 5.73 -3.61 21.12
N ALA A 48 5.32 -4.01 22.33
CA ALA A 48 4.14 -4.83 22.53
C ALA A 48 2.85 -4.11 22.12
N GLN A 49 2.76 -2.79 22.37
CA GLN A 49 1.63 -1.98 21.92
C GLN A 49 1.63 -1.83 20.40
N TYR A 50 2.80 -1.59 19.81
CA TYR A 50 2.94 -1.47 18.36
C TYR A 50 2.57 -2.76 17.64
N GLU A 51 3.00 -3.92 18.15
CA GLU A 51 2.64 -5.23 17.62
C GLU A 51 1.12 -5.43 17.62
N GLN A 52 0.45 -5.13 18.74
CA GLN A 52 -1.01 -5.24 18.85
C GLN A 52 -1.75 -4.34 17.86
N ASP A 53 -1.31 -3.10 17.69
CA ASP A 53 -1.95 -2.15 16.78
C ASP A 53 -1.68 -2.50 15.31
N LEU A 54 -0.50 -3.05 15.01
CA LEU A 54 -0.19 -3.62 13.71
C LEU A 54 -1.08 -4.83 13.40
N TRP A 55 -1.24 -5.76 14.34
CA TRP A 55 -2.11 -6.94 14.20
C TRP A 55 -3.56 -6.56 13.93
N LYS A 56 -4.11 -5.62 14.69
CA LYS A 56 -5.48 -5.09 14.46
C LYS A 56 -5.61 -4.48 13.06
N THR A 57 -4.61 -3.70 12.64
CA THR A 57 -4.61 -3.04 11.34
C THR A 57 -4.58 -4.04 10.20
N VAL A 58 -3.68 -5.04 10.26
CA VAL A 58 -3.60 -6.11 9.25
C VAL A 58 -4.89 -6.92 9.20
N THR A 59 -5.47 -7.27 10.35
CA THR A 59 -6.76 -7.99 10.42
C THR A 59 -7.87 -7.19 9.73
N ALA A 60 -8.00 -5.90 10.05
CA ALA A 60 -9.01 -5.03 9.44
C ALA A 60 -8.80 -4.81 7.93
N ILE A 61 -7.55 -4.87 7.44
CA ILE A 61 -7.24 -4.84 6.00
C ILE A 61 -7.72 -6.15 5.36
N LEU A 62 -7.39 -7.29 5.95
CA LEU A 62 -7.73 -8.62 5.43
C LEU A 62 -9.23 -8.93 5.51
N ASP A 63 -9.98 -8.38 6.47
CA ASP A 63 -11.44 -8.50 6.52
C ASP A 63 -12.15 -7.94 5.27
N LYS A 64 -11.47 -7.07 4.52
CA LYS A 64 -11.96 -6.52 3.25
C LYS A 64 -11.57 -7.37 2.05
N PHE A 65 -10.65 -8.31 2.19
CA PHE A 65 -10.27 -9.24 1.13
C PHE A 65 -11.33 -10.35 0.96
N PRO A 66 -11.66 -10.80 -0.26
CA PRO A 66 -11.20 -10.29 -1.56
C PRO A 66 -12.15 -9.25 -2.16
N ARG A 67 -13.00 -8.57 -1.38
CA ARG A 67 -14.01 -7.65 -1.92
C ARG A 67 -13.35 -6.42 -2.53
N SER A 68 -12.99 -6.51 -3.81
CA SER A 68 -12.92 -5.34 -4.69
C SER A 68 -14.36 -4.90 -4.98
N PRO A 69 -14.66 -3.58 -5.03
CA PRO A 69 -15.93 -3.11 -5.58
C PRO A 69 -16.14 -3.77 -6.95
N GLN A 70 -17.35 -4.29 -7.21
CA GLN A 70 -17.72 -4.64 -8.58
C GLN A 70 -17.39 -3.43 -9.47
N ALA A 71 -16.49 -3.61 -10.43
CA ALA A 71 -16.33 -2.63 -11.49
C ALA A 71 -17.72 -2.42 -12.12
N SER A 72 -18.24 -1.20 -12.01
CA SER A 72 -19.42 -0.75 -12.74
C SER A 72 -19.04 -0.42 -14.18
#